data_AF-A0A7V3UG21-F1
#
_entry.id   AF-A0A7V3UG21-F1
#
_cell.length_a   1.000
_cell.length_b   1.000
_cell.length_c   1.000
_cell.angle_alpha   90.00
_cell.angle_beta   90.00
_cell.angle_gamma   90.00
#
_symmetry.space_group_name_H-M   'P 1'
#
loop_
_entity.id
_entity.type
_entity.pdbx_description
1 polymer ?
#
loop_
_entity_poly.entity_id
_entity_poly.type
_entity_poly.pdbx_seq_one_letter_code
_entity_poly.pdbx_strand_id
1 'polypeptide(L)' 'LLLIGSLPAWPYSGGWGYYPSGTVGLILLILILLLLLGYLPRQ' A
#
# COMPACT_ATOMS: atom_id res chain seq x y z
N LEU A 1 26.71 23.82 -7.79
CA LEU A 1 25.27 23.62 -8.11
C LEU A 1 25.04 22.34 -8.94
N LEU A 2 25.76 21.23 -8.67
CA LEU A 2 25.54 19.92 -9.30
C LEU A 2 25.78 18.75 -8.31
N LEU A 3 25.69 19.02 -7.01
CA LEU A 3 25.78 18.00 -5.95
C LEU A 3 24.44 17.81 -5.21
N ILE A 4 23.37 18.38 -5.74
CA ILE A 4 22.01 18.29 -5.17
C ILE A 4 21.09 17.43 -6.07
N GLY A 5 21.57 17.00 -7.25
CA GLY A 5 20.81 16.17 -8.19
C GLY A 5 20.97 14.65 -8.01
N SER A 6 21.76 14.18 -7.03
CA SER A 6 22.04 12.74 -6.84
C SER A 6 21.42 12.14 -5.58
N LEU A 7 20.75 12.94 -4.75
CA LEU A 7 19.91 12.41 -3.69
C LEU A 7 18.56 12.09 -4.35
N PRO A 8 18.13 10.82 -4.46
CA PRO A 8 16.76 10.54 -4.80
C PRO A 8 15.91 11.12 -3.66
N ALA A 9 15.42 12.36 -3.83
CA ALA A 9 14.51 13.01 -2.88
C ALA A 9 13.17 12.26 -2.75
N TRP A 10 12.98 11.25 -3.58
CA TRP A 10 12.02 10.18 -3.38
C TRP A 10 12.82 8.88 -3.25
N PRO A 11 13.13 8.40 -2.03
CA PRO A 11 13.34 6.98 -1.90
C PRO A 11 12.08 6.36 -2.47
N TYR A 12 12.28 5.57 -3.52
CA TYR A 12 11.31 4.64 -4.07
C TYR A 12 10.34 4.21 -2.96
N SER A 13 9.04 4.23 -3.23
CA SER A 13 7.98 3.64 -2.41
C SER A 13 8.15 2.11 -2.30
N GLY A 14 9.36 1.61 -2.03
CA GLY A 14 9.71 0.21 -1.84
C GLY A 14 9.39 -0.32 -0.44
N GLY A 15 8.71 0.47 0.39
CA GLY A 15 8.31 0.13 1.75
C GLY A 15 6.84 -0.30 1.92
N TRP A 16 6.05 -0.42 0.85
CA TRP A 16 4.65 -0.90 0.93
C TRP A 16 4.52 -2.42 1.05
N GLY A 17 5.63 -3.09 1.36
CA GLY A 17 5.73 -4.51 1.64
C GLY A 17 5.88 -5.37 0.39
N TYR A 18 7.09 -5.33 -0.17
CA TYR A 18 7.64 -6.39 -1.03
C TYR A 18 7.97 -7.68 -0.25
N TYR A 19 7.63 -7.74 1.03
CA TYR A 19 7.51 -8.97 1.83
C TYR A 19 6.02 -9.34 1.95
N PRO A 20 5.66 -10.63 2.13
CA PRO A 20 4.27 -11.12 2.06
C PRO A 20 3.26 -10.35 2.95
N SER A 21 3.71 -9.59 3.94
CA SER A 21 2.88 -8.75 4.80
C SER A 21 2.23 -7.55 4.10
N GLY A 22 2.87 -6.93 3.10
CA GLY A 22 2.36 -5.71 2.46
C GLY A 22 1.12 -5.96 1.62
N THR A 23 1.23 -6.94 0.72
CA THR A 23 0.11 -7.41 -0.10
C THR A 23 -1.05 -7.92 0.77
N VAL A 24 -0.74 -8.65 1.84
CA VAL A 24 -1.76 -9.16 2.78
C VAL A 24 -2.48 -8.00 3.50
N GLY A 25 -1.75 -6.99 3.96
CA GLY A 25 -2.35 -5.80 4.58
C GLY A 25 -3.26 -5.03 3.63
N LEU A 26 -2.85 -4.90 2.36
CA LEU A 26 -3.65 -4.26 1.33
C LEU A 26 -4.95 -5.04 1.03
N ILE A 27 -4.87 -6.37 0.94
CA ILE A 27 -6.04 -7.24 0.74
C ILE A 27 -7.00 -7.13 1.94
N LEU A 28 -6.49 -7.19 3.17
CA LEU A 28 -7.29 -7.05 4.39
C LEU A 28 -8.02 -5.71 4.43
N LEU A 29 -7.35 -4.62 4.05
CA LEU A 29 -7.95 -3.29 4.00
C LEU A 29 -9.11 -3.20 2.99
N ILE A 30 -8.94 -3.80 1.81
CA ILE A 30 -9.99 -3.90 0.80
C ILE A 30 -11.20 -4.69 1.33
N LEU A 31 -10.97 -5.82 2.01
CA LEU A 31 -12.04 -6.64 2.60
C LEU A 31 -12.80 -5.88 3.70
N ILE A 32 -12.10 -5.12 4.55
CA ILE A 32 -12.72 -4.28 5.57
C ILE A 32 -13.61 -3.21 4.92
N LEU A 33 -13.13 -2.55 3.84
CA LEU A 33 -13.93 -1.58 3.10
C LEU A 33 -15.18 -2.22 2.48
N LEU A 34 -15.04 -3.39 1.85
CA LEU A 34 -16.17 -4.14 1.29
C LEU A 34 -17.21 -4.53 2.36
N LEU A 35 -16.75 -4.92 3.55
CA LEU A 35 -17.60 -5.22 4.69
C LEU A 35 -18.32 -3.97 5.22
N LEU A 36 -17.59 -2.84 5.33
CA LEU A 36 -18.13 -1.58 5.86
C LEU A 36 -19.16 -0.96 4.92
N LEU A 37 -18.92 -1.01 3.61
CA LEU A 37 -19.86 -0.51 2.59
C LEU A 37 -21.05 -1.46 2.38
N GLY A 38 -21.09 -2.61 3.07
CA GLY A 38 -22.21 -3.55 2.98
C GLY A 38 -22.31 -4.27 1.63
N TYR A 39 -21.22 -4.32 0.86
CA TYR A 39 -21.16 -5.04 -0.42
C TYR A 39 -20.95 -6.54 -0.26
N LEU A 40 -20.65 -7.02 0.95
CA LEU A 40 -20.70 -8.45 1.24
C LEU A 40 -22.15 -8.90 1.16
N PRO A 41 -22.52 -9.82 0.25
CA PRO A 41 -23.88 -10.32 0.13
C PRO A 41 -24.26 -10.92 1.47
N ARG A 42 -25.07 -10.18 2.21
CA ARG A 42 -25.78 -10.65 3.38
C ARG A 42 -26.77 -11.65 2.82
N GLN A 43 -26.37 -12.93 2.85
CA GLN A 43 -27.23 -14.07 2.56
C GLN A 43 -28.50 -13.95 3.39
#